data_AF-A0AAV5AF34-F1
#
_entry.id   AF-A0AAV5AF34-F1
#
_cell.length_a   1.000
_cell.length_b   1.000
_cell.length_c   1.000
_cell.angle_alpha   90.00
_cell.angle_beta   90.00
_cell.angle_gamma   90.00
#
_symmetry.space_group_name_H-M   'P 1'
#
loop_
_entity.id
_entity.type
_entity.pdbx_description
1 polymer ?
#
loop_
_entity_poly.entity_id
_entity_poly.type
_entity_poly.pdbx_seq_one_letter_code
_entity_poly.pdbx_strand_id
1 'polypeptide(L)' 'MEGAVTQLYGGTAPEAATLNGQYLIPYGRIGKPGKETLDEAEGKSLWEWLEEQVQKYEATNNN' A
#
# COMPACT_ATOMS: atom_id res chain seq x y z
N MET A 1 -12.20 16.40 13.16
CA MET A 1 -11.44 16.20 11.92
C MET A 1 -10.26 15.29 12.25
N GLU A 2 -10.39 13.98 12.05
CA GLU A 2 -9.39 12.97 12.48
C GLU A 2 -8.93 12.12 11.28
N GLY A 3 -8.63 12.77 10.15
CA GLY A 3 -8.33 12.07 8.89
C GLY A 3 -6.99 11.34 8.84
N ALA A 4 -5.97 11.86 9.52
CA ALA A 4 -4.62 11.30 9.50
C ALA A 4 -4.36 10.21 10.57
N VAL A 5 -5.33 9.95 11.45
CA VAL A 5 -5.13 9.07 12.63
C VAL A 5 -4.77 7.65 12.22
N THR A 6 -5.43 7.08 11.20
CA THR A 6 -5.14 5.71 10.75
C THR A 6 -3.74 5.59 10.15
N GLN A 7 -3.31 6.58 9.36
CA GLN A 7 -1.96 6.58 8.74
C GLN A 7 -0.88 6.78 9.81
N LEU A 8 -1.11 7.70 10.76
CA LEU A 8 -0.21 7.89 11.89
C LEU A 8 -0.10 6.62 12.73
N TYR A 9 -1.23 5.98 13.05
CA TYR A 9 -1.26 4.71 13.78
C TYR A 9 -0.44 3.62 13.07
N GLY A 10 -0.66 3.42 11.76
CA GLY A 10 0.09 2.43 10.98
C GLY A 10 1.60 2.68 10.92
N GLY A 11 2.01 3.95 10.90
CA GLY A 11 3.43 4.32 10.81
C GLY A 11 4.17 4.44 12.14
N THR A 12 3.47 4.71 13.25
CA THR A 12 4.13 5.05 14.53
C THR A 12 3.77 4.15 15.71
N ALA A 13 2.66 3.41 15.66
CA ALA A 13 2.26 2.57 16.79
C ALA A 13 3.12 1.30 16.86
N PRO A 14 3.69 0.94 18.03
CA PRO A 14 4.44 -0.31 18.18
C PRO A 14 3.61 -1.55 17.82
N GLU A 15 2.30 -1.54 18.10
CA GLU A 15 1.41 -2.66 17.76
C GLU A 15 1.24 -2.81 16.24
N ALA A 16 1.31 -1.71 15.49
CA ALA A 16 1.20 -1.70 14.04
C ALA A 16 2.39 -2.36 13.33
N ALA A 17 3.53 -2.54 14.01
CA ALA A 17 4.67 -3.28 13.47
C ALA A 17 4.32 -4.72 13.06
N THR A 18 3.32 -5.32 13.70
CA THR A 18 2.81 -6.67 13.39
C THR A 18 1.68 -6.70 12.36
N LEU A 19 1.22 -5.54 11.89
CA LEU A 19 0.06 -5.39 11.01
C LEU A 19 0.47 -5.22 9.54
N ASN A 20 1.70 -5.57 9.18
CA ASN A 20 2.14 -5.50 7.79
C ASN A 20 1.25 -6.39 6.90
N GLY A 21 0.81 -5.86 5.76
CA GLY A 21 -0.13 -6.51 4.84
C GLY A 21 -1.59 -6.49 5.28
N GLN A 22 -1.92 -5.95 6.48
CA GLN A 22 -3.31 -5.79 6.92
C GLN A 22 -3.93 -4.49 6.38
N TYR A 23 -5.24 -4.50 6.19
CA TYR A 23 -5.99 -3.32 5.76
C TYR A 23 -6.56 -2.57 6.96
N LEU A 24 -6.12 -1.33 7.17
CA LEU A 24 -6.60 -0.48 8.27
C LEU A 24 -7.73 0.45 7.81
N ILE A 25 -8.81 0.48 8.58
CA ILE A 25 -9.97 1.35 8.38
C ILE A 25 -9.89 2.57 9.34
N PRO A 26 -10.81 3.56 9.26
CA PRO A 26 -10.78 4.71 10.16
C PRO A 26 -10.63 4.31 11.62
N TYR A 27 -9.79 5.06 12.34
CA TYR A 27 -9.45 4.86 13.76
C TYR A 27 -8.54 3.65 14.06
N GLY A 28 -7.67 3.26 13.11
CA GLY A 28 -6.61 2.27 13.36
C GLY A 28 -7.12 0.84 13.56
N ARG A 29 -8.34 0.52 13.10
CA ARG A 29 -8.92 -0.82 13.23
C ARG A 29 -8.55 -1.67 12.01
N ILE A 30 -8.41 -2.97 12.21
CA ILE A 30 -8.24 -3.92 11.11
C ILE A 30 -9.60 -4.16 10.45
N GLY A 31 -9.68 -3.91 9.15
CA GLY A 31 -10.84 -4.19 8.32
C GLY A 31 -10.56 -5.22 7.24
N LYS A 32 -11.57 -5.51 6.43
CA LYS A 32 -11.44 -6.33 5.22
C LYS A 32 -11.50 -5.42 4.01
N PRO A 33 -10.52 -5.49 3.09
CA PRO A 33 -10.57 -4.72 1.87
C PRO A 33 -11.60 -5.31 0.89
N GLY A 34 -11.80 -4.64 -0.24
CA GLY A 34 -12.62 -5.15 -1.34
C GLY A 34 -12.12 -6.53 -1.82
N LYS A 35 -13.02 -7.35 -2.36
CA LYS A 35 -12.64 -8.72 -2.78
C LYS A 35 -11.70 -8.70 -3.98
N GLU A 36 -11.90 -7.72 -4.86
CA GLU A 36 -11.07 -7.42 -6.02
C GLU A 36 -9.63 -7.09 -5.65
N THR A 37 -9.37 -6.57 -4.45
CA THR A 37 -7.99 -6.22 -4.04
C THR A 37 -7.21 -7.42 -3.51
N LEU A 38 -7.81 -8.60 -3.45
CA LEU A 38 -7.20 -9.82 -2.93
C LEU A 38 -6.75 -10.78 -4.05
N ASP A 39 -6.92 -10.38 -5.32
CA ASP A 39 -6.42 -11.16 -6.45
C ASP A 39 -4.90 -10.93 -6.61
N GLU A 40 -4.12 -11.93 -6.21
CA GLU A 40 -2.65 -11.90 -6.30
C GLU A 40 -2.14 -11.84 -7.75
N ALA A 41 -2.87 -12.44 -8.70
CA ALA A 41 -2.46 -12.46 -10.09
C ALA A 41 -2.66 -11.10 -10.74
N GLU A 42 -3.80 -10.45 -10.47
CA GLU A 42 -4.06 -9.08 -10.93
C GLU A 42 -3.10 -8.08 -10.28
N GLY A 43 -2.83 -8.23 -8.98
CA GLY A 43 -1.84 -7.40 -8.27
C GLY A 43 -0.43 -7.50 -8.86
N LYS A 44 0.00 -8.72 -9.22
CA LYS A 44 1.30 -8.93 -9.88
C LYS A 44 1.34 -8.31 -11.28
N SER A 45 0.30 -8.51 -12.08
CA SER A 45 0.22 -7.93 -13.44
C SER A 45 0.25 -6.39 -13.39
N LEU A 46 -0.42 -5.78 -12.40
CA LEU A 46 -0.38 -4.34 -12.18
C LEU A 46 1.02 -3.87 -11.80
N TRP A 47 1.72 -4.60 -10.91
CA TRP A 47 3.07 -4.26 -10.50
C TRP A 47 4.05 -4.27 -11.67
N GLU A 48 4.04 -5.34 -12.47
CA GLU A 48 4.87 -5.45 -13.68
C GLU A 48 4.61 -4.30 -14.65
N TRP A 49 3.33 -3.94 -14.87
CA TRP A 49 2.98 -2.81 -15.73
C TRP A 49 3.49 -1.46 -15.19
N LEU A 50 3.43 -1.23 -13.87
CA LEU A 50 3.94 -0.01 -13.24
C LEU A 50 5.46 0.11 -13.40
N GLU A 51 6.21 -0.98 -13.21
CA GLU A 51 7.66 -1.03 -13.42
C GLU A 51 8.03 -0.66 -14.87
N GLU A 52 7.31 -1.21 -15.86
CA GLU A 52 7.49 -0.88 -17.27
C GLU A 52 7.28 0.62 -17.58
N GLN A 53 6.31 1.27 -16.90
CA GLN A 53 6.05 2.71 -17.11
C GLN A 53 7.17 3.59 -16.55
N VAL A 54 7.72 3.22 -15.39
CA VAL A 54 8.75 4.01 -14.69
C VAL A 54 10.13 3.84 -15.34
N GLN A 55 10.40 2.69 -15.97
CA GLN A 55 11.70 2.38 -16.55
C GLN A 55 12.19 3.38 -17.61
N LYS A 56 11.27 4.03 -18.34
CA LYS A 56 11.59 5.10 -19.31
C LYS A 56 12.18 6.35 -18.64
N TYR A 57 11.77 6.63 -17.42
CA TYR A 57 12.22 7.81 -16.67
C TYR A 57 13.50 7.51 -15.88
N GLU A 58 13.68 6.28 -15.39
CA GLU A 58 14.91 5.87 -14.70
C GLU A 58 16.13 5.89 -15.64
N ALA A 59 15.96 5.50 -16.90
CA ALA A 59 17.02 5.58 -17.90
C ALA A 59 17.43 7.02 -18.26
N THR A 60 16.58 8.02 -17.99
CA THR A 60 16.83 9.43 -18.30
C THR A 60 17.52 10.17 -17.15
N ASN A 61 17.43 9.67 -15.92
CA ASN A 61 17.98 10.31 -14.71
C ASN A 61 19.40 9.83 -14.34
N ASN A 62 19.98 8.88 -15.08
CA ASN A 62 21.34 8.37 -14.88
C ASN A 62 22.40 9.00 -15.83
N ASN A 63 22.15 10.21 -16.34
CA ASN A 63 23.08 10.97 -17.19
C ASN A 63 23.56 12.27 -16.53
#